data_AF-A0A8J4GNG6-F1
#
_entry.id   AF-A0A8J4GNG6-F1
#
_cell.length_a   1.000
_cell.length_b   1.000
_cell.length_c   1.000
_cell.angle_alpha   90.00
_cell.angle_beta   90.00
_cell.angle_gamma   90.00
#
_symmetry.space_group_name_H-M   'P 1'
#
loop_
_entity.id
_entity.type
_entity.pdbx_description
1 polymer ?
#
loop_
_entity_poly.entity_id
_entity_poly.type
_entity_poly.pdbx_seq_one_letter_code
_entity_poly.pdbx_strand_id
1 'polypeptide(L)'
;MPMATERAASTVLLSSLEQDQYKFQKLRGATTLYMPVWTDDEIEKCRIQLFPSLENEMVQMLVSKWGNIPRYVLEKAMDVPSQRSLDNALSICQWKDIMQCIGAPSTVPYYYHKLLHLEVVSDEYNMMIMKLASPYVVREIEMKEGTHHVGQLQHLVHLSICKPEIYGAVGGTFFKNYAHRCLQQGGSFQVRRLGPSNMDHPKDTELFALQQCSDIHEFNNLEEVEQRVNSIYYLSQAHNVPAVNAMIQPNILFQMTITQNCQVNPHALKTAAGRLLNKPARLYFVVPDYVFKAFSFVAGVPQEIEQWVLTVPWM
;
A
#
# COMPACT_ATOMS: atom_id res chain seq x y z
N MET A 1 41.81 -25.29 6.16
CA MET A 1 40.86 -24.57 7.03
C MET A 1 41.45 -23.19 7.31
N PRO A 2 40.78 -22.08 6.98
CA PRO A 2 41.27 -20.77 7.36
C PRO A 2 41.08 -20.61 8.87
N MET A 3 42.15 -20.25 9.59
CA MET A 3 42.09 -19.94 11.02
C MET A 3 41.05 -18.84 11.25
N ALA A 4 40.14 -19.08 12.18
CA ALA A 4 39.24 -18.06 12.68
C ALA A 4 40.10 -16.96 13.33
N THR A 5 40.23 -15.83 12.65
CA THR A 5 40.81 -14.63 13.24
C THR A 5 39.96 -14.26 14.45
N GLU A 6 40.56 -14.32 15.62
CA GLU A 6 39.94 -13.99 16.90
C GLU A 6 39.38 -12.55 16.81
N ARG A 7 38.06 -12.41 16.78
CA ARG A 7 37.39 -11.10 16.70
C ARG A 7 37.47 -10.45 18.08
N ALA A 8 38.35 -9.47 18.27
CA ALA A 8 38.54 -8.78 19.55
C ALA A 8 37.34 -7.93 19.99
N ALA A 9 36.49 -7.46 19.06
CA ALA A 9 35.25 -6.74 19.33
C ALA A 9 34.29 -6.81 18.14
N SER A 10 32.98 -6.78 18.43
CA SER A 10 31.92 -6.59 17.44
C SER A 10 31.45 -5.14 17.47
N THR A 11 31.40 -4.47 16.32
CA THR A 11 30.92 -3.09 16.21
C THR A 11 29.60 -3.06 15.47
N VAL A 12 28.59 -2.41 16.07
CA VAL A 12 27.31 -2.10 15.43
C VAL A 12 27.25 -0.60 15.21
N LEU A 13 27.08 -0.19 13.96
CA LEU A 13 26.86 1.20 13.58
C LEU A 13 25.41 1.36 13.14
N LEU A 14 24.69 2.29 13.77
CA LEU A 14 23.32 2.66 13.40
C LEU A 14 23.35 4.01 12.69
N SER A 15 22.72 4.07 11.52
CA SER A 15 22.86 5.23 10.65
C SER A 15 21.75 5.29 9.58
N SER A 16 21.52 6.48 9.02
CA SER A 16 20.59 6.72 7.90
C SER A 16 21.16 6.18 6.58
N LEU A 17 20.42 6.19 5.47
CA LEU A 17 20.91 5.67 4.16
C LEU A 17 21.97 6.56 3.45
N GLU A 18 22.65 7.45 4.16
CA GLU A 18 23.51 8.48 3.58
C GLU A 18 24.83 7.92 2.99
N GLN A 19 25.22 8.44 1.82
CA GLN A 19 26.40 8.01 1.06
C GLN A 19 27.73 8.06 1.82
N ASP A 20 27.88 8.96 2.80
CA ASP A 20 29.13 9.12 3.57
C ASP A 20 29.52 7.87 4.36
N GLN A 21 28.58 6.94 4.54
CA GLN A 21 28.77 5.70 5.27
C GLN A 21 29.40 4.58 4.44
N TYR A 22 29.55 4.78 3.13
CA TYR A 22 30.23 3.84 2.23
C TYR A 22 31.66 3.49 2.71
N LYS A 23 32.29 4.38 3.49
CA LYS A 23 33.61 4.14 4.09
C LYS A 23 33.62 2.93 5.05
N PHE A 24 32.53 2.69 5.79
CA PHE A 24 32.42 1.55 6.70
C PHE A 24 32.04 0.26 5.98
N GLN A 25 31.27 0.34 4.90
CA GLN A 25 30.92 -0.81 4.06
C GLN A 25 32.15 -1.44 3.38
N LYS A 26 33.23 -0.67 3.20
CA LYS A 26 34.52 -1.18 2.66
C LYS A 26 35.33 -2.00 3.67
N LEU A 27 34.96 -2.02 4.94
CA LEU A 27 35.70 -2.78 5.96
C LEU A 27 35.49 -4.29 5.74
N ARG A 28 36.58 -5.06 5.79
CA ARG A 28 36.52 -6.51 5.60
C ARG A 28 35.67 -7.14 6.70
N GLY A 29 34.60 -7.83 6.31
CA GLY A 29 33.66 -8.46 7.23
C GLY A 29 32.52 -7.55 7.70
N ALA A 30 32.38 -6.34 7.16
CA ALA A 30 31.20 -5.52 7.36
C ALA A 30 29.99 -6.13 6.64
N THR A 31 28.83 -6.08 7.29
CA THR A 31 27.54 -6.49 6.72
C THR A 31 26.54 -5.38 6.97
N THR A 32 25.83 -4.96 5.93
CA THR A 32 24.77 -3.96 6.03
C THR A 32 23.45 -4.67 6.22
N LEU A 33 22.76 -4.30 7.30
CA LEU A 33 21.40 -4.73 7.59
C LEU A 33 20.53 -3.49 7.68
N TYR A 34 19.27 -3.62 7.27
CA TYR A 34 18.29 -2.57 7.29
C TYR A 34 17.31 -2.79 8.44
N MET A 35 16.99 -1.71 9.16
CA MET A 35 16.01 -1.76 10.24
C MET A 35 14.64 -1.33 9.70
N PRO A 36 13.60 -2.18 9.79
CA PRO A 36 12.26 -1.80 9.36
C PRO A 36 11.67 -0.75 10.29
N VAL A 37 10.59 -0.11 9.85
CA VAL A 37 9.70 0.63 10.75
C VAL A 37 9.05 -0.32 11.76
N TRP A 38 8.54 0.22 12.87
CA TRP A 38 7.94 -0.60 13.91
C TRP A 38 6.60 -1.19 13.47
N THR A 39 6.19 -2.26 14.12
CA THR A 39 4.85 -2.84 13.99
C THR A 39 3.85 -2.13 14.91
N ASP A 40 2.55 -2.31 14.68
CA ASP A 40 1.51 -1.76 15.56
C ASP A 40 1.65 -2.28 17.00
N ASP A 41 1.99 -3.56 17.17
CA ASP A 41 2.24 -4.18 18.47
C ASP A 41 3.43 -3.55 19.20
N GLU A 42 4.50 -3.21 18.47
CA GLU A 42 5.67 -2.54 19.04
C GLU A 42 5.34 -1.11 19.46
N ILE A 43 4.58 -0.37 18.65
CA ILE A 43 4.09 0.96 18.98
C ILE A 43 3.23 0.91 20.25
N GLU A 44 2.28 -0.03 20.33
CA GLU A 44 1.36 -0.12 21.46
C GLU A 44 2.07 -0.53 22.75
N LYS A 45 2.98 -1.52 22.69
CA LYS A 45 3.79 -1.92 23.86
C LYS A 45 4.62 -0.76 24.38
N CYS A 46 5.21 0.02 23.49
CA CYS A 46 6.00 1.19 23.87
C CYS A 46 5.14 2.32 24.42
N ARG A 47 3.97 2.58 23.82
CA ARG A 47 3.00 3.55 24.33
C ARG A 47 2.62 3.24 25.77
N ILE A 48 2.21 2.00 26.06
CA ILE A 48 1.81 1.58 27.41
C ILE A 48 2.95 1.74 28.43
N GLN A 49 4.18 1.39 28.05
CA GLN A 49 5.31 1.37 28.99
C GLN A 49 5.96 2.73 29.20
N LEU A 50 6.15 3.52 28.13
CA LEU A 50 6.97 4.74 28.15
C LEU A 50 6.15 6.01 27.99
N PHE A 51 4.96 5.93 27.41
CA PHE A 51 4.09 7.07 27.14
C PHE A 51 2.64 6.82 27.61
N PRO A 52 2.41 6.40 28.87
CA PRO A 52 1.10 5.95 29.34
C PRO A 52 0.02 7.05 29.34
N SER A 53 0.42 8.32 29.25
CA SER A 53 -0.48 9.46 29.14
C SER A 53 -1.04 9.67 27.73
N LEU A 54 -0.46 9.04 26.70
CA LEU A 54 -0.98 9.15 25.33
C LEU A 54 -2.15 8.18 25.16
N GLU A 55 -3.30 8.71 24.77
CA GLU A 55 -4.47 7.91 24.41
C GLU A 55 -4.19 7.08 23.15
N ASN A 56 -4.74 5.86 23.09
CA ASN A 56 -4.52 4.96 21.96
C ASN A 56 -5.10 5.57 20.67
N GLU A 57 -6.30 6.13 20.75
CA GLU A 57 -7.01 6.76 19.63
C GLU A 57 -6.16 7.86 18.97
N MET A 58 -5.48 8.68 19.78
CA MET A 58 -4.57 9.70 19.28
C MET A 58 -3.35 9.08 18.58
N VAL A 59 -2.75 8.04 19.16
CA VAL A 59 -1.60 7.36 18.55
C VAL A 59 -2.00 6.71 17.23
N GLN A 60 -3.15 6.07 17.15
CA GLN A 60 -3.66 5.50 15.88
C GLN A 60 -3.89 6.57 14.81
N MET A 61 -4.40 7.74 15.21
CA MET A 61 -4.52 8.90 14.31
C MET A 61 -3.15 9.37 13.79
N LEU A 62 -2.13 9.36 14.64
CA LEU A 62 -0.77 9.73 14.23
C LEU A 62 -0.12 8.65 13.37
N VAL A 63 -0.35 7.37 13.65
CA VAL A 63 0.12 6.24 12.82
C VAL A 63 -0.50 6.31 11.42
N SER A 64 -1.78 6.63 11.29
CA SER A 64 -2.41 6.79 9.96
C SER A 64 -1.81 7.97 9.16
N LYS A 65 -1.31 9.01 9.84
CA LYS A 65 -0.64 10.17 9.23
C LYS A 65 0.83 9.92 8.92
N TRP A 66 1.59 9.43 9.89
CA TRP A 66 3.06 9.34 9.86
C TRP A 66 3.59 7.95 9.56
N GLY A 67 2.76 6.91 9.54
CA GLY A 67 3.19 5.53 9.65
C GLY A 67 3.77 5.22 11.05
N ASN A 68 4.28 4.00 11.22
CA ASN A 68 4.79 3.48 12.48
C ASN A 68 6.22 3.99 12.80
N ILE A 69 6.39 5.31 12.84
CA ILE A 69 7.63 5.97 13.26
C ILE A 69 7.48 6.44 14.71
N PRO A 70 8.05 5.73 15.71
CA PRO A 70 7.83 6.00 17.13
C PRO A 70 8.11 7.45 17.53
N ARG A 71 9.12 8.05 16.89
CA ARG A 71 9.48 9.45 17.11
C ARG A 71 8.28 10.39 16.90
N TYR A 72 7.49 10.20 15.85
CA TYR A 72 6.39 11.11 15.49
C TYR A 72 5.06 10.71 16.11
N VAL A 73 4.84 9.42 16.35
CA VAL A 73 3.56 8.92 16.89
C VAL A 73 3.55 8.77 18.41
N LEU A 74 4.72 8.75 19.06
CA LEU A 74 4.87 8.68 20.52
C LEU A 74 5.63 9.89 21.08
N GLU A 75 6.95 9.95 20.86
CA GLU A 75 7.85 10.94 21.49
C GLU A 75 7.40 12.39 21.21
N LYS A 76 6.99 12.66 19.97
CA LYS A 76 6.60 13.99 19.49
C LYS A 76 5.10 14.11 19.23
N ALA A 77 4.29 13.22 19.79
CA ALA A 77 2.85 13.20 19.55
C ALA A 77 2.20 14.56 19.84
N MET A 78 2.61 15.21 20.93
CA MET A 78 2.09 16.51 21.37
C MET A 78 2.95 17.71 20.92
N ASP A 79 4.04 17.48 20.18
CA ASP A 79 4.94 18.56 19.73
C ASP A 79 4.47 19.15 18.39
N VAL A 80 3.67 20.22 18.49
CA VAL A 80 3.06 20.89 17.33
C VAL A 80 4.07 21.25 16.22
N PRO A 81 5.26 21.82 16.49
CA PRO A 81 6.25 22.09 15.46
C PRO A 81 6.73 20.84 14.71
N SER A 82 7.00 19.74 15.42
CA SER A 82 7.37 18.48 14.77
C SER A 82 6.21 17.88 13.99
N GLN A 83 4.97 17.98 14.49
CA GLN A 83 3.78 17.54 13.76
C GLN A 83 3.58 18.30 12.44
N ARG A 84 3.81 19.62 12.44
CA ARG A 84 3.77 20.45 11.20
C ARG A 84 4.89 20.15 10.21
N SER A 85 5.95 19.46 10.65
CA SER A 85 7.08 19.17 9.76
C SER A 85 6.74 18.19 8.64
N LEU A 86 5.67 17.39 8.77
CA LEU A 86 5.14 16.59 7.65
C LEU A 86 4.52 17.50 6.60
N ASP A 87 3.69 18.44 7.03
CA ASP A 87 2.99 19.37 6.13
C ASP A 87 4.01 20.24 5.37
N ASN A 88 5.10 20.63 6.02
CA ASN A 88 6.23 21.31 5.37
C ASN A 88 6.95 20.43 4.35
N ALA A 89 7.13 19.14 4.63
CA ALA A 89 7.73 18.22 3.65
C ALA A 89 6.81 18.03 2.43
N LEU A 90 5.50 17.89 2.66
CA LEU A 90 4.48 17.81 1.61
C LEU A 90 4.40 19.09 0.77
N SER A 91 4.57 20.26 1.37
CA SER A 91 4.50 21.54 0.63
C SER A 91 5.67 21.72 -0.34
N ILE A 92 6.87 21.24 0.00
CA ILE A 92 8.07 21.36 -0.85
C ILE A 92 8.32 20.17 -1.77
N CYS A 93 7.71 19.00 -1.53
CA CYS A 93 7.98 17.80 -2.32
C CYS A 93 7.58 17.94 -3.79
N GLN A 94 8.36 17.35 -4.69
CA GLN A 94 8.02 17.25 -6.12
C GLN A 94 7.95 15.78 -6.53
N TRP A 95 7.03 15.42 -7.43
CA TRP A 95 6.91 14.06 -7.97
C TRP A 95 8.25 13.48 -8.43
N LYS A 96 9.02 14.26 -9.19
CA LYS A 96 10.33 13.84 -9.73
C LYS A 96 11.31 13.42 -8.61
N ASP A 97 11.26 14.12 -7.48
CA ASP A 97 12.18 13.87 -6.37
C ASP A 97 11.75 12.60 -5.64
N ILE A 98 10.44 12.37 -5.46
CA ILE A 98 9.90 11.12 -4.92
C ILE A 98 10.34 9.94 -5.80
N MET A 99 10.20 10.06 -7.12
CA MET A 99 10.62 9.01 -8.07
C MET A 99 12.12 8.74 -8.03
N GLN A 100 12.94 9.80 -7.92
CA GLN A 100 14.38 9.66 -7.76
C GLN A 100 14.73 8.97 -6.44
N CYS A 101 14.05 9.32 -5.35
CA CYS A 101 14.28 8.70 -4.05
C CYS A 101 13.95 7.20 -4.05
N ILE A 102 12.92 6.79 -4.77
CA ILE A 102 12.54 5.37 -4.90
C ILE A 102 13.56 4.61 -5.75
N GLY A 103 14.01 5.20 -6.87
CA GLY A 103 14.97 4.55 -7.77
C GLY A 103 16.42 4.55 -7.26
N ALA A 104 16.78 5.51 -6.41
CA ALA A 104 18.14 5.71 -5.89
C ALA A 104 18.12 6.21 -4.43
N PRO A 105 17.73 5.37 -3.46
CA PRO A 105 17.50 5.79 -2.07
C PRO A 105 18.73 6.29 -1.31
N SER A 106 19.94 6.05 -1.82
CA SER A 106 21.18 6.59 -1.24
C SER A 106 21.40 8.08 -1.52
N THR A 107 20.65 8.69 -2.45
CA THR A 107 20.84 10.09 -2.86
C THR A 107 19.83 11.06 -2.22
N VAL A 108 19.16 10.63 -1.14
CA VAL A 108 17.94 11.28 -0.64
C VAL A 108 18.27 12.46 0.29
N PRO A 109 17.73 13.66 0.03
CA PRO A 109 17.78 14.76 0.98
C PRO A 109 17.02 14.45 2.28
N TYR A 110 17.55 14.92 3.41
CA TYR A 110 17.03 14.63 4.75
C TYR A 110 15.54 14.95 4.94
N TYR A 111 14.86 15.77 4.14
CA TYR A 111 13.43 16.04 4.37
C TYR A 111 12.49 14.93 3.87
N TYR A 112 12.91 14.09 2.92
CA TYR A 112 12.06 13.07 2.31
C TYR A 112 11.83 11.82 3.18
N HIS A 113 12.62 11.58 4.24
CA HIS A 113 12.39 10.46 5.16
C HIS A 113 11.04 10.53 5.90
N LYS A 114 10.37 11.68 5.88
CA LYS A 114 9.01 11.86 6.43
C LYS A 114 7.93 11.39 5.47
N LEU A 115 8.24 11.37 4.17
CA LEU A 115 7.31 10.99 3.10
C LEU A 115 7.57 9.58 2.61
N LEU A 116 8.79 9.08 2.80
CA LEU A 116 9.26 7.80 2.32
C LEU A 116 9.90 7.02 3.46
N HIS A 117 9.47 5.78 3.64
CA HIS A 117 10.01 4.85 4.62
C HIS A 117 10.73 3.70 3.92
N LEU A 118 11.69 3.15 4.65
CA LEU A 118 12.32 1.89 4.30
C LEU A 118 11.35 0.74 4.58
N GLU A 119 11.27 -0.19 3.64
CA GLU A 119 10.63 -1.49 3.81
C GLU A 119 11.64 -2.59 3.54
N VAL A 120 11.83 -3.46 4.53
CA VAL A 120 12.71 -4.62 4.41
C VAL A 120 11.94 -5.72 3.71
N VAL A 121 12.49 -6.24 2.61
CA VAL A 121 11.84 -7.26 1.76
C VAL A 121 12.52 -8.62 1.82
N SER A 122 13.57 -8.75 2.62
CA SER A 122 14.34 -9.98 2.83
C SER A 122 14.34 -10.35 4.31
N ASP A 123 14.10 -11.63 4.62
CA ASP A 123 14.18 -12.18 5.98
C ASP A 123 15.59 -12.06 6.58
N GLU A 124 16.61 -11.87 5.75
CA GLU A 124 18.00 -11.65 6.13
C GLU A 124 18.30 -10.17 6.41
N TYR A 125 17.31 -9.28 6.29
CA TYR A 125 17.42 -7.83 6.51
C TYR A 125 18.45 -7.13 5.62
N ASN A 126 18.90 -7.75 4.54
CA ASN A 126 19.96 -7.25 3.65
C ASN A 126 19.43 -6.59 2.37
N MET A 127 18.11 -6.57 2.18
CA MET A 127 17.45 -5.96 1.03
C MET A 127 16.27 -5.11 1.48
N MET A 128 16.13 -3.95 0.83
CA MET A 128 15.08 -3.00 1.14
C MET A 128 14.57 -2.30 -0.12
N ILE A 129 13.37 -1.76 -0.01
CA ILE A 129 12.77 -0.83 -0.96
C ILE A 129 12.30 0.43 -0.23
N MET A 130 11.98 1.48 -0.98
CA MET A 130 11.31 2.66 -0.43
C MET A 130 9.81 2.56 -0.69
N LYS A 131 9.01 2.80 0.34
CA LYS A 131 7.55 2.97 0.23
C LYS A 131 7.12 4.34 0.72
N LEU A 132 5.94 4.81 0.30
CA LEU A 132 5.36 6.01 0.91
C LEU A 132 5.05 5.76 2.38
N ALA A 133 5.22 6.79 3.19
CA ALA A 133 5.16 6.71 4.64
C ALA A 133 3.81 6.23 5.17
N SER A 134 2.72 6.68 4.55
CA SER A 134 1.35 6.38 4.97
C SER A 134 0.34 6.59 3.83
N PRO A 135 -0.87 6.02 3.93
CA PRO A 135 -1.98 6.34 3.02
C PRO A 135 -2.31 7.84 2.97
N TYR A 136 -2.16 8.55 4.09
CA TYR A 136 -2.33 10.00 4.16
C TYR A 136 -1.33 10.74 3.25
N VAL A 137 -0.04 10.40 3.33
CA VAL A 137 1.00 11.02 2.50
C VAL A 137 0.71 10.82 1.01
N VAL A 138 0.26 9.63 0.62
CA VAL A 138 -0.12 9.36 -0.79
C VAL A 138 -1.23 10.32 -1.21
N ARG A 139 -2.32 10.40 -0.42
CA ARG A 139 -3.48 11.26 -0.71
C ARG A 139 -3.08 12.71 -0.89
N GLU A 140 -2.24 13.25 -0.01
CA GLU A 140 -1.77 14.63 -0.08
C GLU A 140 -0.92 14.90 -1.32
N ILE A 141 -0.04 13.96 -1.70
CA ILE A 141 0.76 14.06 -2.93
C ILE A 141 -0.15 14.08 -4.17
N GLU A 142 -1.13 13.16 -4.24
CA GLU A 142 -2.07 13.11 -5.37
C GLU A 142 -2.91 14.39 -5.47
N MET A 143 -3.42 14.90 -4.34
CA MET A 143 -4.19 16.15 -4.30
C MET A 143 -3.36 17.35 -4.79
N LYS A 144 -2.08 17.40 -4.42
CA LYS A 144 -1.16 18.46 -4.83
C LYS A 144 -0.88 18.46 -6.34
N GLU A 145 -0.68 17.29 -6.94
CA GLU A 145 -0.36 17.18 -8.38
C GLU A 145 -1.60 17.39 -9.28
N GLY A 146 -2.81 17.36 -8.72
CA GLY A 146 -4.04 17.74 -9.43
C GLY A 146 -4.29 16.94 -10.71
N THR A 147 -4.59 17.62 -11.82
CA THR A 147 -4.84 16.98 -13.13
C THR A 147 -3.55 16.51 -13.82
N HIS A 148 -2.38 17.04 -13.45
CA HIS A 148 -1.09 16.60 -14.01
C HIS A 148 -0.67 15.22 -13.48
N HIS A 149 -1.28 14.78 -12.38
CA HIS A 149 -1.01 13.50 -11.71
C HIS A 149 -1.23 12.28 -12.60
N VAL A 150 -2.18 12.33 -13.55
CA VAL A 150 -2.61 11.14 -14.30
C VAL A 150 -1.49 10.63 -15.21
N GLY A 151 -0.81 11.51 -15.95
CA GLY A 151 0.31 11.13 -16.81
C GLY A 151 1.54 10.65 -16.02
N GLN A 152 1.80 11.27 -14.87
CA GLN A 152 2.84 10.85 -13.94
C GLN A 152 2.54 9.45 -13.35
N LEU A 153 1.29 9.22 -12.97
CA LEU A 153 0.84 7.95 -12.44
C LEU A 153 0.90 6.85 -13.50
N GLN A 154 0.42 7.11 -14.72
CA GLN A 154 0.58 6.21 -15.86
C GLN A 154 2.05 5.82 -16.05
N HIS A 155 2.96 6.80 -16.01
CA HIS A 155 4.39 6.55 -16.14
C HIS A 155 4.95 5.69 -15.00
N LEU A 156 4.63 6.00 -13.74
CA LEU A 156 5.05 5.19 -12.59
C LEU A 156 4.51 3.77 -12.67
N VAL A 157 3.24 3.64 -13.02
CA VAL A 157 2.58 2.35 -13.16
C VAL A 157 3.25 1.55 -14.29
N HIS A 158 3.64 2.18 -15.40
CA HIS A 158 4.47 1.55 -16.43
C HIS A 158 5.85 1.11 -15.90
N LEU A 159 6.56 1.99 -15.19
CA LEU A 159 7.85 1.67 -14.55
C LEU A 159 7.74 0.48 -13.58
N SER A 160 6.61 0.36 -12.89
CA SER A 160 6.33 -0.72 -11.94
C SER A 160 6.17 -2.09 -12.61
N ILE A 161 5.82 -2.12 -13.89
CA ILE A 161 5.83 -3.36 -14.69
C ILE A 161 7.26 -3.68 -15.13
N CYS A 162 8.00 -2.65 -15.58
CA CYS A 162 9.34 -2.83 -16.14
C CYS A 162 10.40 -3.15 -15.09
N LYS A 163 10.23 -2.63 -13.87
CA LYS A 163 11.14 -2.74 -12.73
C LYS A 163 10.33 -2.94 -11.43
N PRO A 164 9.60 -4.05 -11.31
CA PRO A 164 8.70 -4.30 -10.17
C PRO A 164 9.42 -4.32 -8.82
N GLU A 165 10.68 -4.75 -8.78
CA GLU A 165 11.52 -4.80 -7.59
C GLU A 165 11.88 -3.42 -7.01
N ILE A 166 11.76 -2.36 -7.82
CA ILE A 166 12.03 -0.98 -7.40
C ILE A 166 10.73 -0.19 -7.24
N TYR A 167 9.87 -0.21 -8.26
CA TYR A 167 8.70 0.68 -8.33
C TYR A 167 7.39 -0.01 -7.97
N GLY A 168 7.34 -1.34 -7.90
CA GLY A 168 6.11 -2.12 -7.73
C GLY A 168 5.29 -1.71 -6.51
N ALA A 169 5.93 -1.55 -5.35
CA ALA A 169 5.22 -1.17 -4.12
C ALA A 169 4.58 0.23 -4.21
N VAL A 170 5.32 1.21 -4.74
CA VAL A 170 4.83 2.59 -4.84
C VAL A 170 3.80 2.73 -5.96
N GLY A 171 4.04 2.12 -7.12
CA GLY A 171 3.07 2.09 -8.22
C GLY A 171 1.76 1.41 -7.82
N GLY A 172 1.83 0.28 -7.10
CA GLY A 172 0.65 -0.37 -6.55
C GLY A 172 -0.11 0.53 -5.58
N THR A 173 0.61 1.27 -4.73
CA THR A 173 0.01 2.18 -3.75
C THR A 173 -0.72 3.35 -4.41
N PHE A 174 -0.09 4.06 -5.34
CA PHE A 174 -0.74 5.16 -6.05
C PHE A 174 -1.88 4.66 -6.94
N PHE A 175 -1.68 3.56 -7.68
CA PHE A 175 -2.75 2.99 -8.51
C PHE A 175 -3.97 2.61 -7.68
N LYS A 176 -3.77 2.01 -6.50
CA LYS A 176 -4.86 1.68 -5.58
C LYS A 176 -5.66 2.93 -5.19
N ASN A 177 -5.00 4.01 -4.82
CA ASN A 177 -5.69 5.26 -4.44
C ASN A 177 -6.41 5.90 -5.63
N TYR A 178 -5.78 5.91 -6.81
CA TYR A 178 -6.42 6.34 -8.05
C TYR A 178 -7.68 5.53 -8.34
N ALA A 179 -7.61 4.20 -8.24
CA ALA A 179 -8.74 3.30 -8.46
C ALA A 179 -9.87 3.55 -7.44
N HIS A 180 -9.57 3.76 -6.15
CA HIS A 180 -10.57 4.13 -5.16
C HIS A 180 -11.33 5.41 -5.57
N ARG A 181 -10.63 6.46 -6.00
CA ARG A 181 -11.29 7.71 -6.44
C ARG A 181 -12.20 7.48 -7.64
N CYS A 182 -11.73 6.75 -8.65
CA CYS A 182 -12.53 6.44 -9.83
C CYS A 182 -13.80 5.65 -9.45
N LEU A 183 -13.68 4.63 -8.59
CA LEU A 183 -14.82 3.81 -8.19
C LEU A 183 -15.82 4.60 -7.31
N GLN A 184 -15.33 5.48 -6.43
CA GLN A 184 -16.17 6.32 -5.57
C GLN A 184 -16.99 7.33 -6.38
N GLN A 185 -16.41 7.89 -7.45
CA GLN A 185 -17.12 8.78 -8.38
C GLN A 185 -18.19 8.05 -9.21
N GLY A 186 -18.10 6.73 -9.31
CA GLY A 186 -18.98 5.94 -10.18
C GLY A 186 -18.64 6.15 -11.66
N GLY A 187 -19.55 5.70 -12.53
CA GLY A 187 -19.37 5.74 -13.98
C GLY A 187 -19.46 4.36 -14.61
N SER A 188 -18.96 4.23 -15.85
CA SER A 188 -18.95 2.98 -16.60
C SER A 188 -17.53 2.45 -16.75
N PHE A 189 -17.33 1.19 -16.37
CA PHE A 189 -16.04 0.53 -16.36
C PHE A 189 -16.05 -0.68 -17.28
N GLN A 190 -14.94 -0.93 -17.97
CA GLN A 190 -14.80 -2.17 -18.73
C GLN A 190 -14.50 -3.32 -17.78
N VAL A 191 -15.26 -4.39 -17.92
CA VAL A 191 -15.09 -5.62 -17.14
C VAL A 191 -15.06 -6.84 -18.03
N ARG A 192 -14.43 -7.91 -17.56
CA ARG A 192 -14.43 -9.21 -18.21
C ARG A 192 -14.49 -10.30 -17.16
N ARG A 193 -15.38 -11.27 -17.35
CA ARG A 193 -15.46 -12.42 -16.45
C ARG A 193 -14.20 -13.26 -16.54
N LEU A 194 -13.69 -13.71 -15.40
CA LEU A 194 -12.57 -14.63 -15.30
C LEU A 194 -13.11 -16.02 -14.97
N GLY A 195 -12.62 -17.03 -15.67
CA GLY A 195 -12.91 -18.41 -15.36
C GLY A 195 -11.73 -19.32 -15.69
N PRO A 196 -11.77 -20.59 -15.25
CA PRO A 196 -10.66 -21.52 -15.44
C PRO A 196 -10.32 -21.63 -16.93
N SER A 197 -9.02 -21.72 -17.25
CA SER A 197 -8.52 -21.76 -18.64
C SER A 197 -9.11 -22.89 -19.50
N ASN A 198 -9.73 -23.90 -18.87
CA ASN A 198 -10.35 -25.05 -19.52
C ASN A 198 -11.85 -24.85 -19.84
N MET A 199 -12.43 -23.73 -19.43
CA MET A 199 -13.82 -23.38 -19.71
C MET A 199 -13.79 -22.25 -20.75
N ASP A 200 -14.44 -22.46 -21.91
CA ASP A 200 -14.68 -21.43 -22.91
C ASP A 200 -15.65 -20.39 -22.33
N HIS A 201 -15.14 -19.52 -21.47
CA HIS A 201 -15.86 -18.34 -21.05
C HIS A 201 -15.69 -17.27 -22.14
N PRO A 202 -16.78 -16.58 -22.52
CA PRO A 202 -16.68 -15.45 -23.40
C PRO A 202 -15.66 -14.46 -22.80
N LYS A 203 -14.62 -14.13 -23.56
CA LYS A 203 -13.69 -13.04 -23.21
C LYS A 203 -14.29 -11.67 -23.55
N ASP A 204 -15.62 -11.61 -23.66
CA ASP A 204 -16.33 -10.43 -24.07
C ASP A 204 -16.21 -9.38 -22.97
N THR A 205 -15.76 -8.20 -23.38
CA THR A 205 -15.69 -7.05 -22.51
C THR A 205 -17.10 -6.49 -22.35
N GLU A 206 -17.55 -6.38 -21.12
CA GLU A 206 -18.83 -5.78 -20.74
C GLU A 206 -18.60 -4.39 -20.12
N LEU A 207 -19.66 -3.57 -20.08
CA LEU A 207 -19.66 -2.31 -19.34
C LEU A 207 -20.38 -2.50 -18.01
N PHE A 208 -19.64 -2.32 -16.93
CA PHE A 208 -20.14 -2.29 -15.56
C PHE A 208 -20.43 -0.85 -15.15
N ALA A 209 -21.71 -0.52 -14.95
CA ALA A 209 -22.12 0.77 -14.42
C ALA A 209 -22.12 0.75 -12.90
N LEU A 210 -21.32 1.63 -12.30
CA LEU A 210 -21.27 1.86 -10.86
C LEU A 210 -21.89 3.24 -10.55
N GLN A 211 -22.82 3.28 -9.61
CA GLN A 211 -23.38 4.54 -9.14
C GLN A 211 -22.34 5.29 -8.30
N GLN A 212 -22.37 6.62 -8.33
CA GLN A 212 -21.57 7.43 -7.42
C GLN A 212 -21.90 7.05 -5.97
N CYS A 213 -20.87 6.82 -5.17
CA CYS A 213 -21.04 6.45 -3.77
C CYS A 213 -21.46 7.69 -2.97
N SER A 214 -22.44 7.53 -2.08
CA SER A 214 -22.93 8.65 -1.26
C SER A 214 -22.00 8.96 -0.10
N ASP A 215 -21.38 7.91 0.46
CA ASP A 215 -20.55 7.98 1.67
C ASP A 215 -19.40 6.97 1.60
N ILE A 216 -18.35 7.23 2.37
CA ILE A 216 -17.17 6.37 2.51
C ILE A 216 -17.07 5.96 3.98
N HIS A 217 -17.08 4.66 4.25
CA HIS A 217 -16.86 4.12 5.59
C HIS A 217 -15.54 3.35 5.60
N GLU A 218 -14.59 3.84 6.37
CA GLU A 218 -13.31 3.15 6.58
C GLU A 218 -13.48 2.05 7.62
N PHE A 219 -12.86 0.88 7.41
CA PHE A 219 -12.89 -0.22 8.36
C PHE A 219 -11.52 -0.87 8.52
N ASN A 220 -11.20 -1.31 9.74
CA ASN A 220 -9.99 -2.08 10.04
C ASN A 220 -10.27 -3.57 10.15
N ASN A 221 -11.51 -3.93 10.50
CA ASN A 221 -11.97 -5.30 10.58
C ASN A 221 -13.25 -5.50 9.76
N LEU A 222 -13.38 -6.64 9.08
CA LEU A 222 -14.57 -7.03 8.33
C LEU A 222 -15.84 -7.11 9.20
N GLU A 223 -15.70 -7.21 10.53
CA GLU A 223 -16.84 -7.18 11.45
C GLU A 223 -17.49 -5.80 11.57
N GLU A 224 -16.75 -4.72 11.27
CA GLU A 224 -17.24 -3.33 11.26
C GLU A 224 -18.13 -3.04 10.04
N VAL A 225 -18.09 -3.90 9.02
CA VAL A 225 -18.89 -3.73 7.79
C VAL A 225 -20.33 -4.12 8.06
N GLU A 226 -21.20 -3.12 8.08
CA GLU A 226 -22.64 -3.30 8.26
C GLU A 226 -23.32 -3.75 6.96
N GLN A 227 -24.26 -4.69 7.11
CA GLN A 227 -25.11 -5.17 6.02
C GLN A 227 -26.25 -4.19 5.75
N ARG A 228 -26.05 -3.25 4.83
CA ARG A 228 -27.02 -2.20 4.46
C ARG A 228 -27.21 -2.12 2.94
N VAL A 229 -28.34 -1.57 2.48
CA VAL A 229 -28.70 -1.49 1.04
C VAL A 229 -28.20 -0.18 0.38
N ASN A 230 -27.61 0.73 1.15
CA ASN A 230 -27.14 2.03 0.64
C ASN A 230 -25.79 1.92 -0.09
N SER A 231 -25.53 2.86 -1.01
CA SER A 231 -24.32 2.98 -1.83
C SER A 231 -23.11 3.49 -1.04
N ILE A 232 -22.82 2.87 0.10
CA ILE A 232 -21.63 3.15 0.90
C ILE A 232 -20.42 2.44 0.28
N TYR A 233 -19.32 3.18 0.14
CA TYR A 233 -18.02 2.64 -0.22
C TYR A 233 -17.26 2.23 1.05
N TYR A 234 -17.21 0.94 1.35
CA TYR A 234 -16.44 0.43 2.49
C TYR A 234 -14.97 0.30 2.10
N LEU A 235 -14.10 1.11 2.69
CA LEU A 235 -12.66 1.17 2.40
C LEU A 235 -11.86 0.43 3.48
N SER A 236 -11.08 -0.58 3.09
CA SER A 236 -10.22 -1.30 4.04
C SER A 236 -8.96 -0.51 4.37
N GLN A 237 -8.74 -0.25 5.66
CA GLN A 237 -7.48 0.28 6.21
C GLN A 237 -6.54 -0.83 6.73
N ALA A 238 -7.05 -2.06 6.82
CA ALA A 238 -6.29 -3.18 7.35
C ALA A 238 -4.98 -3.42 6.57
N HIS A 239 -3.83 -3.22 7.24
CA HIS A 239 -2.52 -3.61 6.72
C HIS A 239 -2.32 -5.13 6.70
N ASN A 240 -3.04 -5.85 7.58
CA ASN A 240 -2.70 -7.23 7.96
C ASN A 240 -3.57 -8.33 7.32
N VAL A 241 -4.57 -8.00 6.48
CA VAL A 241 -5.38 -9.04 5.82
C VAL A 241 -5.69 -8.68 4.37
N PRO A 242 -5.03 -9.31 3.38
CA PRO A 242 -5.25 -9.08 1.95
C PRO A 242 -6.48 -9.85 1.45
N ALA A 243 -7.66 -9.57 2.02
CA ALA A 243 -8.89 -10.11 1.48
C ALA A 243 -9.36 -9.24 0.31
N VAL A 244 -9.60 -7.96 0.60
CA VAL A 244 -10.24 -7.00 -0.30
C VAL A 244 -9.75 -5.61 0.06
N ASN A 245 -9.67 -4.73 -0.93
CA ASN A 245 -9.32 -3.33 -0.72
C ASN A 245 -10.57 -2.47 -0.47
N ALA A 246 -11.71 -2.85 -1.06
CA ALA A 246 -12.98 -2.19 -0.81
C ALA A 246 -14.17 -3.12 -1.04
N MET A 247 -15.33 -2.72 -0.52
CA MET A 247 -16.59 -3.45 -0.66
C MET A 247 -17.74 -2.49 -0.92
N ILE A 248 -18.72 -2.94 -1.71
CA ILE A 248 -19.98 -2.23 -1.93
C ILE A 248 -21.12 -3.24 -1.84
N GLN A 249 -22.16 -2.89 -1.08
CA GLN A 249 -23.37 -3.71 -0.98
C GLN A 249 -24.18 -3.61 -2.28
N PRO A 250 -24.93 -4.66 -2.66
CA PRO A 250 -25.18 -5.86 -1.88
C PRO A 250 -24.21 -7.01 -2.14
N ASN A 251 -23.33 -6.95 -3.15
CA ASN A 251 -22.56 -8.12 -3.59
C ASN A 251 -21.18 -7.85 -4.20
N ILE A 252 -20.59 -6.67 -4.04
CA ILE A 252 -19.36 -6.27 -4.74
C ILE A 252 -18.16 -6.26 -3.79
N LEU A 253 -17.06 -6.88 -4.23
CA LEU A 253 -15.74 -6.82 -3.63
C LEU A 253 -14.74 -6.27 -4.66
N PHE A 254 -13.81 -5.44 -4.21
CA PHE A 254 -12.71 -4.94 -5.03
C PHE A 254 -11.37 -5.37 -4.47
N GLN A 255 -10.49 -5.82 -5.36
CA GLN A 255 -9.08 -6.04 -5.07
C GLN A 255 -8.24 -5.35 -6.15
N MET A 256 -7.49 -4.32 -5.78
CA MET A 256 -6.65 -3.54 -6.68
C MET A 256 -5.27 -4.20 -6.80
N THR A 257 -4.77 -4.25 -8.02
CA THR A 257 -3.43 -4.76 -8.31
C THR A 257 -2.90 -4.19 -9.61
N ILE A 258 -1.58 -4.06 -9.70
CA ILE A 258 -0.88 -3.70 -10.95
C ILE A 258 -0.18 -4.91 -11.57
N THR A 259 -0.24 -6.09 -10.93
CA THR A 259 0.39 -7.32 -11.42
C THR A 259 -0.64 -8.27 -12.03
N GLN A 260 -0.19 -9.10 -12.96
CA GLN A 260 -1.03 -10.18 -13.52
C GLN A 260 -1.21 -11.34 -12.53
N ASN A 261 -0.18 -11.60 -11.72
CA ASN A 261 -0.16 -12.67 -10.74
C ASN A 261 -0.51 -12.11 -9.38
N CYS A 262 -1.70 -12.44 -8.90
CA CYS A 262 -2.17 -12.03 -7.58
C CYS A 262 -2.37 -13.27 -6.72
N GLN A 263 -1.86 -13.21 -5.50
CA GLN A 263 -2.20 -14.18 -4.47
C GLN A 263 -3.36 -13.62 -3.65
N VAL A 264 -4.26 -14.51 -3.24
CA VAL A 264 -5.42 -14.16 -2.42
C VAL A 264 -5.45 -15.01 -1.18
N ASN A 265 -6.01 -14.49 -0.09
CA ASN A 265 -6.32 -15.28 1.10
C ASN A 265 -7.75 -15.85 0.98
N PRO A 266 -7.92 -17.17 0.73
CA PRO A 266 -9.23 -17.76 0.49
C PRO A 266 -10.18 -17.62 1.69
N HIS A 267 -9.65 -17.78 2.91
CA HIS A 267 -10.43 -17.67 4.14
C HIS A 267 -10.96 -16.24 4.32
N ALA A 268 -10.07 -15.26 4.14
CA ALA A 268 -10.45 -13.86 4.32
C ALA A 268 -11.44 -13.38 3.24
N LEU A 269 -11.29 -13.83 2.00
CA LEU A 269 -12.27 -13.59 0.93
C LEU A 269 -13.64 -14.21 1.26
N LYS A 270 -13.66 -15.42 1.80
CA LYS A 270 -14.91 -16.08 2.21
C LYS A 270 -15.61 -15.30 3.32
N THR A 271 -14.85 -14.81 4.30
CA THR A 271 -15.37 -13.94 5.37
C THR A 271 -15.91 -12.64 4.80
N ALA A 272 -15.18 -11.95 3.91
CA ALA A 272 -15.63 -10.72 3.26
C ALA A 272 -16.91 -10.94 2.44
N ALA A 273 -16.97 -12.02 1.65
CA ALA A 273 -18.17 -12.39 0.92
C ALA A 273 -19.35 -12.69 1.86
N GLY A 274 -19.11 -13.26 3.05
CA GLY A 274 -20.13 -13.49 4.08
C GLY A 274 -20.76 -12.22 4.64
N ARG A 275 -20.07 -11.07 4.52
CA ARG A 275 -20.58 -9.75 4.94
C ARG A 275 -21.46 -9.08 3.87
N LEU A 276 -21.55 -9.63 2.67
CA LEU A 276 -22.39 -9.11 1.58
C LEU A 276 -23.81 -9.68 1.67
N LEU A 277 -24.81 -8.83 1.39
CA LEU A 277 -26.24 -9.16 1.45
C LEU A 277 -26.67 -10.19 0.39
N ASN A 278 -26.14 -10.09 -0.83
CA ASN A 278 -26.58 -10.90 -1.97
C ASN A 278 -25.48 -11.86 -2.43
N LYS A 279 -25.93 -13.00 -2.96
CA LYS A 279 -25.10 -14.03 -3.59
C LYS A 279 -25.47 -14.20 -5.08
N PRO A 280 -24.53 -14.62 -5.94
CA PRO A 280 -23.11 -14.77 -5.65
C PRO A 280 -22.43 -13.41 -5.43
N ALA A 281 -21.39 -13.41 -4.59
CA ALA A 281 -20.51 -12.25 -4.47
C ALA A 281 -19.66 -12.14 -5.74
N ARG A 282 -19.36 -10.90 -6.16
CA ARG A 282 -18.52 -10.59 -7.32
C ARG A 282 -17.25 -9.92 -6.84
N LEU A 283 -16.12 -10.59 -7.07
CA LEU A 283 -14.79 -10.03 -6.85
C LEU A 283 -14.28 -9.43 -8.16
N TYR A 284 -14.09 -8.12 -8.15
CA TYR A 284 -13.46 -7.38 -9.24
C TYR A 284 -11.99 -7.14 -8.92
N PHE A 285 -11.10 -7.77 -9.68
CA PHE A 285 -9.69 -7.43 -9.74
C PHE A 285 -9.57 -6.14 -10.55
N VAL A 286 -9.30 -5.03 -9.86
CA VAL A 286 -9.17 -3.71 -10.46
C VAL A 286 -7.73 -3.54 -10.90
N VAL A 287 -7.52 -3.37 -12.19
CA VAL A 287 -6.19 -3.34 -12.81
C VAL A 287 -6.03 -2.15 -13.76
N PRO A 288 -4.79 -1.74 -14.06
CA PRO A 288 -4.52 -0.83 -15.16
C PRO A 288 -4.89 -1.43 -16.53
N ASP A 289 -5.14 -0.54 -17.48
CA ASP A 289 -5.56 -0.84 -18.86
C ASP A 289 -4.63 -1.82 -19.59
N TYR A 290 -3.32 -1.68 -19.42
CA TYR A 290 -2.33 -2.55 -20.05
C TYR A 290 -2.30 -3.98 -19.47
N VAL A 291 -2.79 -4.20 -18.24
CA VAL A 291 -2.91 -5.54 -17.62
C VAL A 291 -4.22 -6.21 -18.02
N PHE A 292 -5.28 -5.43 -18.20
CA PHE A 292 -6.66 -5.87 -18.34
C PHE A 292 -6.86 -7.05 -19.31
N LYS A 293 -6.28 -6.97 -20.51
CA LYS A 293 -6.41 -8.01 -21.55
C LYS A 293 -5.70 -9.32 -21.19
N ALA A 294 -4.54 -9.22 -20.53
CA ALA A 294 -3.70 -10.36 -20.17
C ALA A 294 -4.05 -10.96 -18.79
N PHE A 295 -4.82 -10.24 -17.96
CA PHE A 295 -5.20 -10.71 -16.64
C PHE A 295 -6.01 -12.01 -16.72
N SER A 296 -5.64 -12.98 -15.91
CA SER A 296 -6.17 -14.34 -15.98
C SER A 296 -6.83 -14.75 -14.67
N PHE A 297 -7.44 -15.94 -14.68
CA PHE A 297 -8.15 -16.48 -13.52
C PHE A 297 -7.21 -16.65 -12.32
N VAL A 298 -7.66 -16.21 -11.14
CA VAL A 298 -6.87 -16.26 -9.92
C VAL A 298 -7.24 -17.51 -9.13
N ALA A 299 -6.26 -18.39 -8.93
CA ALA A 299 -6.41 -19.57 -8.09
C ALA A 299 -6.57 -19.18 -6.61
N GLY A 300 -7.35 -19.95 -5.86
CA GLY A 300 -7.58 -19.72 -4.43
C GLY A 300 -8.78 -18.83 -4.10
N VAL A 301 -9.38 -18.14 -5.08
CA VAL A 301 -10.69 -17.51 -4.85
C VAL A 301 -11.74 -18.61 -4.65
N PRO A 302 -12.56 -18.57 -3.58
CA PRO A 302 -13.64 -19.54 -3.34
C PRO A 302 -14.59 -19.69 -4.54
N GLN A 303 -15.03 -20.91 -4.85
CA GLN A 303 -15.85 -21.22 -6.03
C GLN A 303 -17.21 -20.50 -6.03
N GLU A 304 -17.72 -20.16 -4.84
CA GLU A 304 -18.95 -19.40 -4.65
C GLU A 304 -18.84 -17.90 -4.98
N ILE A 305 -17.62 -17.40 -5.27
CA ILE A 305 -17.35 -16.01 -5.63
C ILE A 305 -17.04 -15.93 -7.11
N GLU A 306 -17.80 -15.10 -7.84
CA GLU A 306 -17.52 -14.82 -9.24
C GLU A 306 -16.29 -13.92 -9.37
N GLN A 307 -15.36 -14.29 -10.25
CA GLN A 307 -14.18 -13.50 -10.53
C GLN A 307 -14.37 -12.65 -11.78
N TRP A 308 -14.01 -11.39 -11.69
CA TRP A 308 -14.05 -10.43 -12.77
C TRP A 308 -12.76 -9.62 -12.75
N VAL A 309 -12.29 -9.21 -13.92
CA VAL A 309 -11.29 -8.14 -14.04
C VAL A 309 -12.01 -6.86 -14.44
N LEU A 310 -11.61 -5.74 -13.85
CA LEU A 310 -12.13 -4.39 -14.11
C LEU A 310 -10.94 -3.47 -14.42
N THR A 311 -11.06 -2.62 -15.44
CA THR A 311 -10.08 -1.54 -15.67
C THR A 311 -10.68 -0.18 -15.35
N VAL A 312 -9.90 0.66 -14.68
CA VAL A 312 -10.24 2.07 -14.48
C VAL A 312 -9.67 2.92 -15.62
N PRO A 313 -10.46 3.83 -16.23
CA PRO A 313 -9.93 4.72 -17.25
C PRO A 313 -8.98 5.74 -16.63
N TRP A 314 -7.98 6.16 -17.40
CA TRP A 314 -7.15 7.31 -17.09
C TRP A 314 -7.92 8.58 -17.50
N MET A 315 -8.42 9.35 -16.52
CA MET A 315 -9.27 10.53 -16.72
C MET A 315 -8.55 11.81 -16.37
#